data_AF-A0A1F7QLW8-F1
#
_entry.id   AF-A0A1F7QLW8-F1
#
_cell.length_a   1.000
_cell.length_b   1.000
_cell.length_c   1.000
_cell.angle_alpha   90.00
_cell.angle_beta   90.00
_cell.angle_gamma   90.00
#
_symmetry.space_group_name_H-M   'P 1'
#
loop_
_entity.id
_entity.type
_entity.pdbx_description
1 polymer ?
#
loop_
_entity_poly.entity_id
_entity_poly.type
_entity_poly.pdbx_seq_one_letter_code
_entity_poly.pdbx_strand_id
1 'polypeptide(L)'
;MLKVIILLLYVLSTSLGLIAIKQGTGSGLPITFSAEKLQFHLNFFNIIGIFLYGVSFLLYVYLISKFDLGYIIPLTTALVYVVIFVASYFIFKEAFTAMKIAGIVLIVSGVIFLSLGK
;
A
#
# COMPACT_ATOMS: atom_id res chain seq x y z
N MET A 1 0.50 23.17 -0.61
CA MET A 1 -0.83 22.54 -0.82
C MET A 1 -0.80 21.41 -1.84
N LEU A 2 -0.39 21.64 -3.09
CA LEU A 2 -0.38 20.60 -4.14
C LEU A 2 0.39 19.31 -3.75
N LYS A 3 1.57 19.45 -3.11
CA LYS A 3 2.36 18.29 -2.66
C LYS A 3 1.63 17.40 -1.66
N VAL A 4 0.85 17.99 -0.74
CA VAL A 4 0.09 17.26 0.28
C VAL A 4 -1.08 16.51 -0.37
N ILE A 5 -1.75 17.14 -1.33
CA ILE A 5 -2.82 16.49 -2.10
C ILE A 5 -2.28 15.27 -2.85
N ILE A 6 -1.12 15.40 -3.50
CA ILE A 6 -0.48 14.29 -4.22
C ILE A 6 -0.05 13.18 -3.24
N LEU A 7 0.46 13.53 -2.06
CA LEU A 7 0.77 12.56 -1.01
C LEU A 7 -0.48 11.78 -0.58
N LEU A 8 -1.60 12.46 -0.32
CA LEU A 8 -2.85 11.82 0.07
C LEU A 8 -3.39 10.92 -1.05
N LEU A 9 -3.39 11.39 -2.30
CA LEU A 9 -3.79 10.60 -3.46
C LEU A 9 -2.90 9.37 -3.65
N TYR A 10 -1.59 9.50 -3.41
CA TYR A 10 -0.66 8.39 -3.43
C TYR A 10 -1.00 7.35 -2.35
N VAL A 11 -1.21 7.79 -1.11
CA VAL A 11 -1.52 6.89 0.02
C VAL A 11 -2.83 6.16 -0.24
N LEU A 12 -3.87 6.87 -0.66
CA LEU A 12 -5.18 6.29 -0.96
C LEU A 12 -5.11 5.32 -2.15
N SER A 13 -4.50 5.72 -3.27
CA SER A 13 -4.39 4.86 -4.46
C SER A 13 -3.57 3.60 -4.17
N THR A 14 -2.46 3.72 -3.42
CA THR A 14 -1.61 2.58 -3.06
C THR A 14 -2.34 1.62 -2.13
N SER A 15 -2.93 2.15 -1.05
CA SER A 15 -3.62 1.32 -0.06
C SER A 15 -4.86 0.64 -0.64
N LEU A 16 -5.74 1.40 -1.33
CA LEU A 16 -6.92 0.85 -1.99
C LEU A 16 -6.55 -0.15 -3.08
N GLY A 17 -5.48 0.13 -3.84
CA GLY A 17 -4.96 -0.79 -4.85
C GLY A 17 -4.56 -2.14 -4.26
N LEU A 18 -3.78 -2.13 -3.18
CA LEU A 18 -3.34 -3.35 -2.50
C LEU A 18 -4.49 -4.09 -1.81
N ILE A 19 -5.42 -3.37 -1.18
CA ILE A 19 -6.63 -3.95 -0.57
C ILE A 19 -7.49 -4.63 -1.64
N ALA A 20 -7.73 -3.97 -2.78
CA ALA A 20 -8.49 -4.55 -3.88
C ALA A 20 -7.78 -5.78 -4.48
N ILE A 21 -6.47 -5.74 -4.69
CA ILE A 21 -5.71 -6.92 -5.14
C ILE A 21 -5.88 -8.08 -4.16
N LYS A 22 -5.71 -7.82 -2.85
CA LYS A 22 -5.89 -8.83 -1.79
C LYS A 22 -7.30 -9.42 -1.81
N GLN A 23 -8.32 -8.58 -1.92
CA GLN A 23 -9.72 -9.03 -2.05
C GLN A 23 -9.91 -9.91 -3.30
N GLY A 24 -9.29 -9.52 -4.42
CA GLY A 24 -9.34 -10.26 -5.67
C GLY A 24 -8.69 -11.65 -5.59
N THR A 25 -7.69 -11.84 -4.73
CA THR A 25 -7.07 -13.16 -4.52
C THR A 25 -7.98 -14.19 -3.83
N GLY A 26 -9.12 -13.77 -3.26
CA GLY A 26 -10.07 -14.68 -2.61
C GLY A 26 -10.74 -15.66 -3.58
N SER A 27 -10.83 -15.33 -4.87
CA SER A 27 -11.38 -16.21 -5.92
C SER A 27 -10.33 -17.09 -6.60
N GLY A 28 -9.10 -17.15 -6.06
CA GLY A 28 -7.96 -17.81 -6.67
C GLY A 28 -6.85 -16.84 -7.07
N LEU A 29 -5.68 -17.38 -7.42
CA LEU A 29 -4.56 -16.56 -7.86
C LEU A 29 -4.85 -15.97 -9.25
N PRO A 30 -4.62 -14.66 -9.45
CA PRO A 30 -4.88 -14.01 -10.75
C PRO A 30 -4.03 -14.55 -11.89
N ILE A 31 -2.86 -15.11 -11.58
CA ILE A 31 -1.97 -15.75 -12.55
C ILE A 31 -1.63 -17.13 -12.00
N THR A 32 -1.96 -18.16 -12.76
CA THR A 32 -1.63 -19.55 -12.44
C THR A 32 -0.85 -20.16 -13.58
N PHE A 33 0.23 -20.88 -13.24
CA PHE A 33 0.99 -21.65 -14.20
C PHE A 33 0.54 -23.10 -14.12
N SER A 34 -0.17 -23.58 -15.14
CA SER A 34 -0.69 -24.95 -15.19
C SER A 34 -0.53 -25.51 -16.60
N ALA A 35 -0.01 -26.74 -16.70
CA ALA A 35 0.22 -27.45 -17.96
C ALA A 35 1.00 -26.62 -19.01
N GLU A 36 2.13 -26.01 -18.59
CA GLU A 36 3.01 -25.16 -19.43
C GLU A 36 2.34 -23.93 -20.05
N LYS A 37 1.12 -23.60 -19.63
CA LYS A 37 0.37 -22.44 -20.09
C LYS A 37 0.15 -21.46 -18.95
N LEU A 38 0.32 -20.18 -19.29
CA LEU A 38 0.00 -19.06 -18.41
C LEU A 38 -1.51 -18.80 -18.49
N GLN A 39 -2.22 -18.99 -17.38
CA GLN A 39 -3.66 -18.73 -17.30
C GLN A 39 -3.90 -17.48 -16.45
N PHE A 40 -4.69 -16.56 -17.00
CA PHE A 40 -5.08 -15.31 -16.34
C PHE A 40 -6.51 -15.42 -15.83
N HIS A 41 -6.66 -15.39 -14.50
CA HIS A 41 -7.95 -15.38 -13.81
C HIS A 41 -8.15 -14.03 -13.15
N LEU A 42 -8.24 -12.98 -13.98
CA LEU A 42 -8.43 -11.61 -13.49
C LEU A 42 -9.91 -11.35 -13.22
N ASN A 43 -10.25 -11.06 -11.97
CA ASN A 43 -11.55 -10.53 -11.62
C ASN A 43 -11.54 -8.99 -11.58
N PHE A 44 -12.71 -8.40 -11.34
CA PHE A 44 -12.87 -6.95 -11.25
C PHE A 44 -11.97 -6.30 -10.19
N PHE A 45 -11.83 -6.90 -9.00
CA PHE A 45 -10.99 -6.40 -7.92
C PHE A 45 -9.50 -6.41 -8.26
N ASN A 46 -9.02 -7.45 -8.96
CA ASN A 46 -7.65 -7.50 -9.47
C ASN A 46 -7.39 -6.38 -10.47
N ILE A 47 -8.29 -6.17 -11.42
CA ILE A 47 -8.13 -5.15 -12.48
C ILE A 47 -8.08 -3.75 -11.87
N ILE A 48 -9.06 -3.40 -11.03
CA ILE A 48 -9.11 -2.07 -10.40
C ILE A 48 -7.93 -1.87 -9.44
N GLY A 49 -7.53 -2.92 -8.71
CA GLY A 49 -6.42 -2.87 -7.79
C GLY A 49 -5.08 -2.66 -8.48
N ILE A 50 -4.83 -3.39 -9.58
CA ILE A 50 -3.64 -3.22 -10.42
C ILE A 50 -3.61 -1.81 -11.03
N PHE A 51 -4.75 -1.33 -11.53
CA PHE A 51 -4.84 0.02 -12.09
C PHE A 51 -4.52 1.10 -11.05
N LEU A 52 -5.14 1.03 -9.85
CA LEU A 52 -4.90 1.97 -8.76
C LEU A 52 -3.43 1.95 -8.29
N TYR A 53 -2.84 0.76 -8.18
CA TYR A 53 -1.43 0.61 -7.81
C TYR A 53 -0.49 1.16 -8.90
N GLY A 54 -0.85 0.99 -10.18
CA GLY A 54 -0.13 1.61 -11.30
C GLY A 54 -0.20 3.13 -11.27
N VAL A 55 -1.38 3.72 -11.01
CA VAL A 55 -1.54 5.16 -10.83
C VAL A 55 -0.74 5.66 -9.62
N SER A 56 -0.74 4.91 -8.52
CA SER A 56 0.02 5.29 -7.33
C SER A 56 1.52 5.31 -7.58
N PHE A 57 2.04 4.42 -8.44
CA PHE A 57 3.44 4.46 -8.84
C PHE A 57 3.81 5.76 -9.57
N LEU A 58 2.93 6.28 -10.44
CA LEU A 58 3.18 7.58 -11.10
C LEU A 58 3.21 8.74 -10.09
N LEU A 59 2.31 8.72 -9.10
CA LEU A 59 2.32 9.70 -8.01
C LEU A 59 3.58 9.57 -7.13
N TYR A 60 4.05 8.35 -6.90
CA TYR A 60 5.28 8.07 -6.17
C TYR A 60 6.51 8.66 -6.88
N VAL A 61 6.64 8.44 -8.19
CA VAL A 61 7.72 9.01 -9.01
C VAL A 61 7.73 10.54 -8.90
N TYR A 62 6.55 11.17 -8.92
CA TYR A 62 6.45 12.61 -8.66
C TYR A 62 6.93 12.98 -7.26
N LEU A 63 6.50 12.28 -6.21
CA LEU A 63 6.89 12.57 -4.83
C LEU A 63 8.40 12.49 -4.63
N ILE A 64 9.05 11.42 -5.09
CA ILE A 64 10.51 11.27 -4.95
C ILE A 64 11.29 12.30 -5.77
N SER A 65 10.69 12.88 -6.82
CA SER A 65 11.31 13.99 -7.57
C SER A 65 11.28 15.34 -6.82
N LYS A 66 10.47 15.46 -5.75
CA LYS A 66 10.22 16.72 -5.04
C LYS A 66 10.66 16.73 -3.57
N PHE A 67 11.09 15.59 -3.05
CA PHE A 67 11.47 15.40 -1.66
C PHE A 67 12.69 14.48 -1.58
N ASP A 68 13.48 14.63 -0.51
CA ASP A 68 14.59 13.70 -0.26
C ASP A 68 14.08 12.28 -0.04
N LEU A 69 14.68 11.32 -0.74
CA LEU A 69 14.34 9.90 -0.69
C LEU A 69 14.28 9.37 0.74
N GLY A 70 15.28 9.72 1.56
CA GLY A 70 15.40 9.28 2.96
C GLY A 70 14.29 9.79 3.89
N TYR A 71 13.45 10.72 3.44
CA TYR A 71 12.30 11.21 4.20
C TYR A 71 10.97 10.77 3.58
N ILE A 72 10.83 10.93 2.27
CA ILE A 72 9.54 10.68 1.63
C ILE A 72 9.20 9.19 1.64
N ILE A 73 10.19 8.29 1.50
CA ILE A 73 9.98 6.85 1.50
C ILE A 73 9.48 6.37 2.88
N PRO A 74 10.15 6.68 4.00
CA PRO A 74 9.63 6.34 5.33
C PRO A 74 8.23 6.92 5.55
N LEU A 75 8.00 8.19 5.22
CA LEU A 75 6.71 8.85 5.42
C LEU A 75 5.58 8.16 4.65
N THR A 76 5.77 7.92 3.35
CA THR A 76 4.77 7.26 2.51
C THR A 76 4.49 5.83 2.98
N THR A 77 5.54 5.10 3.32
CA THR A 77 5.46 3.72 3.83
C THR A 77 4.62 3.67 5.11
N ALA A 78 4.87 4.57 6.06
CA ALA A 78 4.13 4.64 7.31
C ALA A 78 2.63 4.89 7.10
N LEU A 79 2.29 5.89 6.28
CA LEU A 79 0.90 6.26 6.02
C LEU A 79 0.15 5.13 5.30
N VAL A 80 0.77 4.51 4.30
CA VAL A 80 0.19 3.35 3.60
C VAL A 80 -0.01 2.18 4.56
N TYR A 81 0.97 1.88 5.43
CA TYR A 81 0.86 0.81 6.42
C TYR A 81 -0.28 1.03 7.40
N VAL A 82 -0.48 2.25 7.89
CA VAL A 82 -1.59 2.57 8.79
C VAL A 82 -2.93 2.27 8.13
N VAL A 83 -3.12 2.70 6.87
CA VAL A 83 -4.38 2.44 6.15
C VAL A 83 -4.58 0.94 5.89
N ILE A 84 -3.54 0.25 5.43
CA ILE A 84 -3.60 -1.20 5.18
C ILE A 84 -3.89 -1.96 6.48
N PHE A 85 -3.27 -1.57 7.58
CA PHE A 85 -3.49 -2.22 8.88
C PHE A 85 -4.94 -2.10 9.32
N VAL A 86 -5.50 -0.90 9.26
CA VAL A 86 -6.91 -0.64 9.57
C VAL A 86 -7.80 -1.49 8.66
N ALA A 87 -7.53 -1.50 7.35
CA ALA A 87 -8.28 -2.31 6.39
C ALA A 87 -8.15 -3.82 6.67
N SER A 88 -6.97 -4.31 7.02
CA SER A 88 -6.75 -5.72 7.35
C SER A 88 -7.53 -6.18 8.57
N TYR A 89 -7.72 -5.30 9.56
CA TYR A 89 -8.58 -5.59 10.71
C TYR A 89 -10.06 -5.61 10.36
N PHE A 90 -10.56 -4.57 9.70
CA PHE A 90 -12.00 -4.44 9.47
C PHE A 90 -12.50 -5.29 8.29
N ILE A 91 -11.72 -5.38 7.20
CA ILE A 91 -12.13 -6.04 5.96
C ILE A 91 -11.73 -7.51 5.98
N PHE A 92 -10.45 -7.79 6.22
CA PHE A 92 -9.91 -9.15 6.16
C PHE A 92 -10.04 -9.93 7.48
N LYS A 93 -10.48 -9.26 8.56
CA LYS A 93 -10.64 -9.84 9.89
C LYS A 93 -9.38 -10.57 10.36
N GLU A 94 -8.21 -10.06 9.98
CA GLU A 94 -6.94 -10.67 10.33
C GLU A 94 -6.70 -10.55 11.84
N ALA A 95 -6.21 -11.62 12.47
CA ALA A 95 -5.83 -11.58 13.87
C ALA A 95 -4.57 -10.73 14.05
N PHE A 96 -4.67 -9.74 14.93
CA PHE A 96 -3.55 -8.93 15.35
C PHE A 96 -3.09 -9.36 16.73
N THR A 97 -1.88 -9.90 16.76
CA THR A 97 -1.16 -10.14 18.00
C THR A 97 -0.65 -8.82 18.56
N ALA A 98 -0.45 -8.74 19.87
CA ALA A 98 0.18 -7.59 20.52
C ALA A 98 1.53 -7.21 19.86
N MET A 99 2.26 -8.21 19.35
CA MET A 99 3.51 -8.02 18.62
C MET A 99 3.33 -7.25 17.30
N LYS A 100 2.28 -7.52 16.52
CA LYS A 100 2.01 -6.76 15.28
C LYS A 100 1.70 -5.30 15.60
N ILE A 101 0.93 -5.04 16.66
CA ILE A 101 0.59 -3.69 17.11
C ILE A 101 1.86 -2.96 17.57
N ALA A 102 2.69 -3.58 18.40
CA ALA A 102 3.96 -3.01 18.85
C ALA A 102 4.89 -2.67 17.66
N GLY A 103 4.97 -3.56 16.66
CA GLY A 103 5.74 -3.30 15.44
C GLY A 103 5.26 -2.06 14.68
N ILE A 104 3.95 -1.83 14.60
CA ILE A 104 3.40 -0.65 13.92
C ILE A 104 3.69 0.63 14.70
N VAL A 105 3.54 0.59 16.03
CA VAL A 105 3.92 1.73 16.88
C VAL A 105 5.39 2.09 16.68
N LEU A 106 6.27 1.09 16.56
CA LEU A 106 7.69 1.32 16.29
C LEU A 106 7.93 1.90 14.88
N ILE A 107 7.26 1.39 13.84
CA ILE A 107 7.36 1.95 12.47
C ILE A 107 6.93 3.42 12.45
N VAL A 108 5.76 3.72 13.03
CA VAL A 108 5.24 5.09 13.10
C VAL A 108 6.19 6.00 13.89
N SER A 109 6.71 5.52 15.02
CA SER A 109 7.67 6.28 15.84
C SER A 109 8.99 6.54 15.09
N GLY A 110 9.51 5.54 14.38
CA GLY A 110 10.72 5.69 13.56
C GLY A 110 10.54 6.75 12.47
N VAL A 111 9.35 6.82 11.88
CA VAL A 111 9.02 7.82 10.85
C VAL A 111 8.91 9.22 11.44
N ILE A 112 8.36 9.36 12.66
CA ILE A 112 8.35 10.62 13.40
C ILE A 112 9.79 11.08 13.65
N PHE A 113 10.69 10.21 14.12
CA PHE A 113 12.09 10.57 14.34
C PHE A 113 12.79 11.03 13.06
N LEU A 114 12.55 10.36 11.93
CA LEU A 114 13.08 10.77 10.63
C LEU A 114 12.51 12.11 10.15
N SER A 115 11.28 12.44 10.54
CA SER A 115 10.67 13.73 10.27
C SER A 115 11.20 14.86 11.16
N LEU A 116 11.67 14.55 12.37
CA LEU A 116 12.24 15.52 13.31
C LEU A 116 13.70 15.86 12.96
N GLY A 117 14.42 14.95 12.31
CA GLY A 117 15.79 15.16 11.83
C GLY A 117 15.91 15.98 10.54
N LYS A 118 14.86 16.72 10.18
CA LYS A 118 14.77 17.56 8.98
C LYS A 118 14.53 19.02 9.31
#